data_AF-A0A534KAW5-F1
#
_entry.id   AF-A0A534KAW5-F1
#
_cell.length_a   1.000
_cell.length_b   1.000
_cell.length_c   1.000
_cell.angle_alpha   90.00
_cell.angle_beta   90.00
_cell.angle_gamma   90.00
#
_symmetry.space_group_name_H-M   'P 1'
#
loop_
_entity.id
_entity.type
_entity.pdbx_description
1 polymer ?
#
loop_
_entity_poly.entity_id
_entity_poly.type
_entity_poly.pdbx_seq_one_letter_code
_entity_poly.pdbx_strand_id
1 'polypeptide(L)'
;MPLEEQKKSRLYALKPLTDRLPAVTRPEGHVQFRTKMFWVLAILVIYFAMTNIFIYGLDRSNVIDFFSSLRAILAGAQGSLMHLGIGPIVTASIIMQLFAGAKIINLDLQDDEDKSVYQGTQKFLVIVMIFVEAVPQVYGFLTPAAPFVTSLNGAGFFGVLPAGHGESWAKFFIIAQLFGGSYLVFLMDEVVSKWGIGSGISLFIAGGVAQQIFTGTFNFEPANAGSRIPAGAIPKTVYYLQNFSASQLANGGIEQLLVQPPNPLIAL
;
A
#
# COMPACT_ATOMS: atom_id res chain seq x y z
N MET A 1 -45.86 28.18 1.43
CA MET A 1 -45.22 26.99 0.85
C MET A 1 -44.54 26.27 1.99
N PRO A 2 -44.96 25.05 2.37
CA PRO A 2 -44.25 24.29 3.37
C PRO A 2 -42.85 23.96 2.82
N LEU A 3 -41.83 24.25 3.62
CA LEU A 3 -40.45 23.89 3.34
C LEU A 3 -40.41 22.37 3.18
N GLU A 4 -40.07 21.90 1.98
CA GLU A 4 -39.77 20.49 1.76
C GLU A 4 -38.61 20.13 2.69
N GLU A 5 -38.90 19.33 3.72
CA GLU A 5 -37.87 18.67 4.52
C GLU A 5 -37.02 17.84 3.54
N GLN A 6 -35.87 18.38 3.14
CA GLN A 6 -34.88 17.61 2.41
C GLN A 6 -34.54 16.40 3.27
N LYS A 7 -34.97 15.21 2.83
CA LYS A 7 -34.67 13.94 3.48
C LYS A 7 -33.16 13.86 3.73
N LYS A 8 -32.76 14.03 4.98
CA LYS A 8 -31.35 13.93 5.40
C LYS A 8 -30.77 12.61 4.89
N SER A 9 -29.59 12.68 4.30
CA SER A 9 -28.92 11.55 3.66
C SER A 9 -28.82 10.34 4.61
N ARG A 10 -28.98 9.11 4.09
CA ARG A 10 -28.90 7.87 4.90
C ARG A 10 -27.54 7.70 5.58
N LEU A 11 -26.53 8.46 5.16
CA LEU A 11 -25.21 8.53 5.80
C LEU A 11 -25.22 9.17 7.20
N TYR A 12 -26.22 9.96 7.54
CA TYR A 12 -26.39 10.47 8.91
C TYR A 12 -26.57 9.35 9.94
N ALA A 13 -27.02 8.16 9.52
CA ALA A 13 -27.09 6.98 10.40
C ALA A 13 -25.70 6.44 10.80
N LEU A 14 -24.64 6.76 10.04
CA LEU A 14 -23.27 6.35 10.35
C LEU A 14 -22.53 7.36 11.24
N LYS A 15 -23.10 8.56 11.45
CA LYS A 15 -22.55 9.63 12.31
C LYS A 15 -22.06 9.13 13.69
N PRO A 16 -22.79 8.30 14.47
CA PRO A 16 -22.31 7.84 15.77
C PRO A 16 -21.08 6.92 15.74
N LEU A 17 -20.84 6.21 14.64
CA LEU A 17 -19.64 5.38 14.45
C LEU A 17 -18.47 6.22 13.94
N THR A 18 -18.78 7.12 13.03
CA THR A 18 -17.84 8.01 12.37
C THR A 18 -17.21 9.03 13.33
N ASP A 19 -17.97 9.56 14.28
CA ASP A 19 -17.49 10.54 15.27
C ASP A 19 -16.51 9.93 16.29
N ARG A 20 -16.47 8.59 16.41
CA ARG A 20 -15.54 7.86 17.28
C ARG A 20 -14.25 7.44 16.60
N LEU A 21 -14.14 7.62 15.28
CA LEU A 21 -12.92 7.28 14.57
C LEU A 21 -11.82 8.31 14.89
N PRO A 22 -10.61 7.86 15.26
CA PRO A 22 -9.51 8.78 15.52
C PRO A 22 -9.18 9.54 14.23
N ALA A 23 -9.05 10.85 14.36
CA ALA A 23 -8.79 11.76 13.26
C ALA A 23 -7.61 12.66 13.62
N VAL A 24 -6.75 12.95 12.64
CA VAL A 24 -5.65 13.90 12.84
C VAL A 24 -6.23 15.32 12.94
N THR A 25 -5.90 16.09 13.97
CA THR A 25 -6.39 17.47 14.10
C THR A 25 -5.79 18.35 12.99
N ARG A 26 -6.62 19.22 12.40
CA ARG A 26 -6.15 20.22 11.43
C ARG A 26 -5.38 21.33 12.18
N PRO A 27 -4.32 21.90 11.61
CA PRO A 27 -3.60 23.00 12.26
C PRO A 27 -4.51 24.24 12.41
N GLU A 28 -4.45 24.90 13.58
CA GLU A 28 -5.27 26.08 13.92
C GLU A 28 -4.81 27.37 13.21
N GLY A 29 -3.79 27.29 12.34
CA GLY A 29 -3.26 28.44 11.61
C GLY A 29 -2.38 28.05 10.43
N HIS A 30 -1.80 29.05 9.77
CA HIS A 30 -0.92 28.82 8.62
C HIS A 30 0.37 28.12 9.05
N VAL A 31 0.56 26.87 8.62
CA VAL A 31 1.79 26.11 8.85
C VAL A 31 2.92 26.64 7.95
N GLN A 32 4.09 26.93 8.52
CA GLN A 32 5.25 27.38 7.76
C GLN A 32 5.73 26.32 6.77
N PHE A 33 6.24 26.72 5.61
CA PHE A 33 6.69 25.80 4.55
C PHE A 33 7.73 24.78 5.05
N ARG A 34 8.67 25.21 5.91
CA ARG A 34 9.68 24.33 6.50
C ARG A 34 9.07 23.18 7.30
N THR A 35 8.04 23.47 8.09
CA THR A 35 7.31 22.47 8.88
C THR A 35 6.55 21.52 7.97
N LYS A 36 5.92 22.03 6.91
CA LYS A 36 5.24 21.18 5.91
C LYS A 36 6.21 20.22 5.23
N MET A 37 7.38 20.73 4.82
CA MET A 37 8.44 19.93 4.20
C MET A 37 8.99 18.87 5.16
N PHE A 38 9.18 19.23 6.43
CA PHE A 38 9.62 18.29 7.47
C PHE A 38 8.64 17.13 7.64
N TRP A 39 7.33 17.40 7.72
CA TRP A 39 6.31 16.35 7.80
C TRP A 39 6.29 15.45 6.57
N VAL A 40 6.36 16.03 5.37
CA VAL A 40 6.42 15.26 4.12
C VAL A 40 7.63 14.32 4.11
N LEU A 41 8.82 14.83 4.47
CA LEU A 41 10.04 14.04 4.48
C LEU A 41 10.02 12.97 5.58
N ALA A 42 9.55 13.30 6.78
CA ALA A 42 9.42 12.36 7.89
C ALA A 42 8.48 11.20 7.53
N ILE A 43 7.32 11.50 6.94
CA ILE A 43 6.36 10.49 6.50
C ILE A 43 6.93 9.65 5.36
N LEU A 44 7.68 10.24 4.43
CA LEU A 44 8.33 9.52 3.35
C LEU A 44 9.38 8.52 3.86
N VAL A 45 10.16 8.90 4.88
CA VAL A 45 11.12 8.00 5.53
C VAL A 45 10.41 6.83 6.21
N ILE A 46 9.31 7.10 6.93
CA ILE A 46 8.49 6.03 7.56
C ILE A 46 7.91 5.11 6.49
N TYR A 47 7.42 5.66 5.38
CA TYR A 47 6.91 4.89 4.24
C TYR A 47 7.97 3.91 3.73
N PHE A 48 9.19 4.38 3.46
CA PHE A 48 10.28 3.49 3.02
C PHE A 48 10.73 2.51 4.11
N ALA A 49 10.66 2.87 5.39
CA ALA A 49 10.92 1.90 6.46
C ALA A 49 9.88 0.77 6.46
N MET A 50 8.59 1.10 6.30
CA MET A 50 7.50 0.12 6.30
C MET A 50 7.54 -0.82 5.10
N THR A 51 7.97 -0.36 3.92
CA THR A 51 8.13 -1.25 2.75
C THR A 51 9.21 -2.31 2.96
N ASN A 52 10.14 -2.09 3.89
CA ASN A 52 11.20 -3.04 4.25
C ASN A 52 10.85 -3.95 5.45
N ILE A 53 9.74 -3.69 6.15
CA ILE A 53 9.29 -4.54 7.27
C ILE A 53 8.39 -5.64 6.71
N PHE A 54 8.94 -6.85 6.64
CA PHE A 54 8.18 -8.04 6.25
C PHE A 54 7.21 -8.49 7.34
N ILE A 55 6.03 -8.95 6.93
CA ILE A 55 5.01 -9.50 7.80
C ILE A 55 5.54 -10.77 8.45
N TYR A 56 5.34 -10.88 9.75
CA TYR A 56 5.75 -12.04 10.52
C TYR A 56 4.84 -13.24 10.24
N GLY A 57 5.45 -14.41 9.99
CA GLY A 57 4.73 -15.66 9.79
C GLY A 57 4.37 -15.98 8.33
N LEU A 58 4.83 -15.20 7.35
CA LEU A 58 4.66 -15.51 5.92
C LEU A 58 5.74 -16.47 5.39
N ASP A 59 5.32 -17.40 4.52
CA ASP A 59 6.24 -18.16 3.68
C ASP A 59 6.67 -17.32 2.48
N ARG A 60 7.88 -16.75 2.55
CA ARG A 60 8.44 -15.87 1.51
C ARG A 60 8.69 -16.59 0.17
N SER A 61 8.77 -17.92 0.17
CA SER A 61 9.08 -18.69 -1.04
C SER A 61 7.85 -18.99 -1.90
N ASN A 62 6.66 -18.97 -1.30
CA ASN A 62 5.41 -19.33 -1.94
C ASN A 62 4.44 -18.13 -2.10
N VAL A 63 4.89 -16.90 -1.85
CA VAL A 63 4.05 -15.72 -2.07
C VAL A 63 3.96 -15.41 -3.56
N ILE A 64 2.76 -15.52 -4.13
CA ILE A 64 2.52 -15.16 -5.52
C ILE A 64 2.32 -13.65 -5.61
N ASP A 65 3.10 -13.00 -6.47
CA ASP A 65 2.97 -11.55 -6.71
C ASP A 65 2.04 -11.25 -7.88
N PHE A 66 0.73 -11.29 -7.65
CA PHE A 66 -0.24 -11.04 -8.71
C PHE A 66 -0.20 -9.59 -9.24
N PHE A 67 0.25 -8.64 -8.41
CA PHE A 67 0.20 -7.20 -8.72
C PHE A 67 1.60 -6.59 -8.88
N SER A 68 2.58 -7.37 -9.33
CA SER A 68 3.97 -6.90 -9.48
C SER A 68 4.08 -5.65 -10.37
N SER A 69 3.36 -5.60 -11.49
CA SER A 69 3.31 -4.45 -12.42
C SER A 69 2.47 -3.27 -11.92
N LEU A 70 1.53 -3.50 -11.00
CA LEU A 70 0.69 -2.41 -10.44
C LEU A 70 1.27 -1.87 -9.14
N ARG A 71 2.35 -2.47 -8.64
CA ARG A 71 2.94 -2.11 -7.35
C ARG A 71 3.40 -0.66 -7.27
N ALA A 72 3.95 -0.15 -8.37
CA ALA A 72 4.41 1.23 -8.48
C ALA A 72 3.26 2.22 -8.19
N ILE A 73 2.10 1.94 -8.80
CA ILE A 73 0.91 2.77 -8.76
C ILE A 73 0.17 2.58 -7.43
N LEU A 74 0.16 1.35 -6.89
CA LEU A 74 -0.45 1.05 -5.60
C LEU A 74 0.42 1.42 -4.40
N ALA A 75 1.64 1.94 -4.63
CA ALA A 75 2.61 2.30 -3.60
C ALA A 75 2.76 1.20 -2.52
N GLY A 76 2.74 -0.06 -2.95
CA GLY A 76 2.77 -1.22 -2.08
C GLY A 76 4.10 -1.96 -2.12
N ALA A 77 4.31 -2.90 -1.21
CA ALA A 77 5.44 -3.83 -1.25
C ALA A 77 5.02 -5.24 -0.81
N GLN A 78 5.29 -6.26 -1.64
CA GLN A 78 4.83 -7.63 -1.38
C GLN A 78 5.37 -8.18 -0.08
N GLY A 79 4.50 -8.84 0.69
CA GLY A 79 4.88 -9.50 1.94
C GLY A 79 5.36 -8.54 3.02
N SER A 80 5.31 -7.22 2.79
CA SER A 80 5.62 -6.19 3.75
C SER A 80 4.36 -5.65 4.42
N LEU A 81 4.55 -4.82 5.44
CA LEU A 81 3.47 -4.08 6.09
C LEU A 81 2.70 -3.17 5.11
N MET A 82 3.31 -2.84 3.97
CA MET A 82 2.74 -2.06 2.86
C MET A 82 2.10 -2.93 1.77
N HIS A 83 1.74 -4.20 2.03
CA HIS A 83 1.23 -5.10 0.98
C HIS A 83 0.00 -4.56 0.24
N LEU A 84 -0.98 -4.03 0.97
CA LEU A 84 -2.18 -3.39 0.38
C LEU A 84 -1.87 -1.99 -0.18
N GLY A 85 -0.78 -1.36 0.27
CA GLY A 85 -0.38 -0.02 -0.15
C GLY A 85 -1.46 1.02 0.10
N ILE A 86 -1.72 1.85 -0.92
CA ILE A 86 -2.79 2.87 -0.90
C ILE A 86 -4.14 2.34 -1.39
N GLY A 87 -4.22 1.07 -1.80
CA GLY A 87 -5.40 0.46 -2.43
C GLY A 87 -6.70 0.76 -1.70
N PRO A 88 -6.84 0.40 -0.40
CA PRO A 88 -8.06 0.62 0.36
C PRO A 88 -8.47 2.10 0.46
N ILE A 89 -7.49 3.01 0.49
CA ILE A 89 -7.71 4.45 0.63
C ILE A 89 -8.27 5.03 -0.68
N VAL A 90 -7.63 4.68 -1.79
CA VAL A 90 -8.04 5.13 -3.13
C VAL A 90 -9.38 4.52 -3.52
N THR A 91 -9.56 3.22 -3.32
CA THR A 91 -10.82 2.53 -3.64
C THR A 91 -11.98 3.15 -2.86
N ALA A 92 -11.79 3.41 -1.57
CA ALA A 92 -12.81 4.06 -0.76
C ALA A 92 -13.14 5.48 -1.22
N SER A 93 -12.11 6.26 -1.56
CA SER A 93 -12.29 7.61 -2.10
C SER A 93 -13.04 7.60 -3.43
N ILE A 94 -12.71 6.68 -4.34
CA ILE A 94 -13.38 6.54 -5.65
C ILE A 94 -14.85 6.15 -5.46
N ILE A 95 -15.16 5.20 -4.56
CA ILE A 95 -16.55 4.81 -4.28
C ILE A 95 -17.36 6.00 -3.79
N MET A 96 -16.83 6.77 -2.82
CA MET A 96 -17.52 7.95 -2.29
C MET A 96 -17.68 9.05 -3.34
N GLN A 97 -16.66 9.28 -4.17
CA GLN A 97 -16.71 10.24 -5.29
C GLN A 97 -17.76 9.83 -6.33
N LEU A 98 -17.86 8.53 -6.67
CA LEU A 98 -18.87 8.02 -7.58
C LEU A 98 -20.28 8.17 -7.00
N PHE A 99 -20.48 7.90 -5.72
CA PHE A 99 -21.79 8.05 -5.07
C PHE A 99 -22.26 9.51 -4.97
N ALA A 100 -21.34 10.45 -4.69
CA ALA A 100 -21.64 11.87 -4.71
C ALA A 100 -21.85 12.38 -6.15
N GLY A 101 -21.00 11.99 -7.09
CA GLY A 101 -21.07 12.40 -8.49
C GLY A 101 -22.33 11.89 -9.21
N ALA A 102 -22.75 10.66 -8.92
CA ALA A 102 -23.99 10.07 -9.44
C ALA A 102 -25.26 10.58 -8.74
N LYS A 103 -25.13 11.49 -7.76
CA LYS A 103 -26.24 12.00 -6.91
C LYS A 103 -27.07 10.90 -6.24
N ILE A 104 -26.46 9.74 -5.99
CA ILE A 104 -27.07 8.66 -5.19
C ILE A 104 -27.16 9.12 -3.73
N ILE A 105 -26.19 9.93 -3.31
CA ILE A 105 -26.11 10.54 -1.99
C ILE A 105 -26.22 12.05 -2.18
N ASN A 106 -27.37 12.62 -1.83
CA ASN A 106 -27.58 14.06 -1.81
C ASN A 106 -26.92 14.64 -0.56
N LEU A 107 -25.64 14.99 -0.67
CA LEU A 107 -24.92 15.81 0.30
C LEU A 107 -24.52 17.12 -0.38
N ASP A 108 -24.77 18.24 0.28
CA ASP A 108 -24.26 19.53 -0.15
C ASP A 108 -22.84 19.72 0.37
N LEU A 109 -21.84 19.58 -0.50
CA LEU A 109 -20.43 19.76 -0.13
C LEU A 109 -20.06 21.22 0.16
N GLN A 110 -20.99 22.17 -0.04
CA GLN A 110 -20.84 23.55 0.40
C GLN A 110 -21.18 23.74 1.88
N ASP A 111 -22.00 22.86 2.46
CA ASP A 111 -22.31 22.86 3.87
C ASP A 111 -21.23 22.14 4.69
N ASP A 112 -20.83 22.74 5.80
CA ASP A 112 -19.79 22.20 6.67
C ASP A 112 -20.24 20.91 7.37
N GLU A 113 -21.53 20.78 7.69
CA GLU A 113 -22.08 19.58 8.33
C GLU A 113 -22.03 18.39 7.35
N ASP A 114 -22.54 18.55 6.14
CA ASP A 114 -22.52 17.52 5.09
C ASP A 114 -21.10 17.13 4.67
N LYS A 115 -20.18 18.11 4.62
CA LYS A 115 -18.76 17.86 4.35
C LYS A 115 -18.06 17.06 5.46
N SER A 116 -18.49 17.22 6.71
CA SER A 116 -18.01 16.41 7.83
C SER A 116 -18.50 14.96 7.74
N VAL A 117 -19.77 14.77 7.38
CA VAL A 117 -20.38 13.45 7.17
C VAL A 117 -19.73 12.72 6.00
N TYR A 118 -19.46 13.43 4.90
CA TYR A 118 -18.75 12.90 3.74
C TYR A 118 -17.35 12.39 4.12
N GLN A 119 -16.53 13.24 4.74
CA GLN A 119 -15.18 12.88 5.16
C GLN A 119 -15.20 11.72 6.13
N GLY A 120 -16.08 11.76 7.12
CA GLY A 120 -16.15 10.74 8.13
C GLY A 120 -16.62 9.38 7.58
N THR A 121 -17.62 9.38 6.69
CA THR A 121 -18.05 8.18 5.97
C THR A 121 -16.92 7.61 5.12
N GLN A 122 -16.18 8.47 4.41
CA GLN A 122 -15.04 8.04 3.61
C GLN A 122 -14.01 7.30 4.47
N LYS A 123 -13.65 7.82 5.64
CA LYS A 123 -12.72 7.16 6.58
C LYS A 123 -13.23 5.81 7.07
N PHE A 124 -14.51 5.75 7.44
CA PHE A 124 -15.13 4.49 7.82
C PHE A 124 -15.05 3.47 6.67
N LEU A 125 -15.32 3.92 5.46
CA LEU A 125 -15.27 3.09 4.26
C LEU A 125 -13.83 2.62 3.97
N VAL A 126 -12.80 3.45 4.21
CA VAL A 126 -11.39 3.00 4.15
C VAL A 126 -11.15 1.82 5.10
N ILE A 127 -11.59 1.91 6.36
CA ILE A 127 -11.41 0.83 7.34
C ILE A 127 -12.11 -0.45 6.88
N VAL A 128 -13.32 -0.34 6.34
CA VAL A 128 -14.05 -1.48 5.76
C VAL A 128 -13.29 -2.07 4.57
N MET A 129 -12.78 -1.23 3.68
CA MET A 129 -12.01 -1.67 2.50
C MET A 129 -10.72 -2.37 2.89
N ILE A 130 -10.05 -1.97 3.97
CA ILE A 130 -8.86 -2.67 4.46
C ILE A 130 -9.22 -4.13 4.79
N PHE A 131 -10.35 -4.39 5.47
CA PHE A 131 -10.78 -5.76 5.74
C PHE A 131 -11.18 -6.51 4.48
N VAL A 132 -11.94 -5.87 3.59
CA VAL A 132 -12.42 -6.47 2.33
C VAL A 132 -11.26 -6.84 1.41
N GLU A 133 -10.16 -6.09 1.41
CA GLU A 133 -8.97 -6.39 0.62
C GLU A 133 -8.01 -7.36 1.33
N ALA A 134 -7.81 -7.21 2.64
CA ALA A 134 -6.86 -8.04 3.39
C ALA A 134 -7.30 -9.50 3.50
N VAL A 135 -8.59 -9.77 3.71
CA VAL A 135 -9.09 -11.14 3.91
C VAL A 135 -8.87 -12.01 2.66
N PRO A 136 -9.35 -11.65 1.45
CA PRO A 136 -9.13 -12.46 0.25
C PRO A 136 -7.65 -12.64 -0.09
N GLN A 137 -6.81 -11.62 0.14
CA GLN A 137 -5.37 -11.71 -0.12
C GLN A 137 -4.68 -12.72 0.81
N VAL A 138 -5.09 -12.79 2.08
CA VAL A 138 -4.55 -13.79 3.03
C VAL A 138 -5.04 -15.20 2.77
N TYR A 139 -6.30 -15.36 2.35
CA TYR A 139 -6.81 -16.68 1.99
C TYR A 139 -6.35 -17.16 0.61
N GLY A 140 -6.00 -16.24 -0.30
CA GLY A 140 -5.60 -16.54 -1.66
C GLY A 140 -4.08 -16.66 -1.87
N PHE A 141 -3.33 -15.60 -1.57
CA PHE A 141 -1.95 -15.43 -2.07
C PHE A 141 -0.88 -15.35 -0.98
N LEU A 142 -1.24 -15.04 0.26
CA LEU A 142 -0.31 -14.94 1.39
C LEU A 142 -0.40 -16.19 2.27
N THR A 143 0.40 -17.20 1.95
CA THR A 143 0.44 -18.45 2.71
C THR A 143 1.27 -18.29 3.99
N PRO A 144 0.75 -18.72 5.16
CA PRO A 144 1.52 -18.73 6.39
C PRO A 144 2.60 -19.82 6.35
N ALA A 145 3.76 -19.53 6.92
CA ALA A 145 4.87 -20.47 6.99
C ALA A 145 4.53 -21.71 7.82
N ALA A 146 4.80 -22.90 7.27
CA ALA A 146 4.63 -24.18 7.97
C ALA A 146 5.19 -24.22 9.40
N PRO A 147 6.42 -23.73 9.70
CA PRO A 147 6.93 -23.70 11.08
C PRO A 147 6.13 -22.78 12.01
N PHE A 148 5.55 -21.69 11.48
CA PHE A 148 4.70 -20.78 12.25
C PHE A 148 3.34 -21.42 12.56
N VAL A 149 2.74 -22.11 11.59
CA VAL A 149 1.50 -22.87 11.76
C VAL A 149 1.69 -23.99 12.80
N THR A 150 2.79 -24.73 12.72
CA THR A 150 3.10 -25.81 13.67
C THR A 150 3.34 -25.28 15.08
N SER A 151 4.04 -24.15 15.23
CA SER A 151 4.23 -23.48 16.52
C SER A 151 2.91 -23.08 17.17
N LEU A 152 1.95 -22.60 16.37
CA LEU A 152 0.61 -22.21 16.83
C LEU A 152 -0.30 -23.42 17.11
N ASN A 153 0.01 -24.59 16.56
CA ASN A 153 -0.77 -25.81 16.72
C ASN A 153 -0.40 -26.59 18.00
N GLY A 154 0.90 -26.67 18.33
CA GLY A 154 1.40 -27.49 19.46
C GLY A 154 1.35 -26.80 20.83
N ALA A 155 1.52 -25.47 20.87
CA ALA A 155 1.38 -24.66 22.07
C ALA A 155 0.68 -23.37 21.63
N GLY A 156 -0.65 -23.33 21.75
CA GLY A 156 -1.42 -22.12 21.48
C GLY A 156 -0.75 -20.91 22.13
N PHE A 157 -0.81 -19.75 21.49
CA PHE A 157 -0.23 -18.50 21.99
C PHE A 157 -0.44 -18.38 23.52
N PHE A 158 0.63 -18.58 24.30
CA PHE A 158 0.60 -18.54 25.77
C PHE A 158 -0.35 -19.54 26.48
N GLY A 159 -0.70 -20.67 25.86
CA GLY A 159 -1.64 -21.66 26.43
C GLY A 159 -3.10 -21.24 26.43
N VAL A 160 -3.44 -20.12 25.78
CA VAL A 160 -4.79 -19.53 25.78
C VAL A 160 -5.64 -19.99 24.57
N LEU A 161 -5.00 -20.47 23.50
CA LEU A 161 -5.68 -20.82 22.26
C LEU A 161 -5.97 -22.34 22.15
N PRO A 162 -7.18 -22.75 21.73
CA PRO A 162 -7.51 -24.16 21.51
C PRO A 162 -6.59 -24.81 20.47
N ALA A 163 -6.08 -26.00 20.79
CA ALA A 163 -5.27 -26.80 19.87
C ALA A 163 -6.10 -27.25 18.65
N GLY A 164 -5.49 -27.30 17.47
CA GLY A 164 -6.11 -27.83 16.23
C GLY A 164 -6.41 -26.82 15.11
N HIS A 165 -6.33 -25.50 15.37
CA HIS A 165 -6.62 -24.45 14.36
C HIS A 165 -5.43 -23.54 14.02
N GLY A 166 -4.19 -24.07 14.07
CA GLY A 166 -2.96 -23.30 13.88
C GLY A 166 -2.91 -22.48 12.58
N GLU A 167 -3.49 -22.99 11.49
CA GLU A 167 -3.54 -22.28 10.20
C GLU A 167 -4.48 -21.08 10.24
N SER A 168 -5.67 -21.23 10.84
CA SER A 168 -6.64 -20.15 11.00
C SER A 168 -6.11 -19.03 11.90
N TRP A 169 -5.42 -19.39 12.98
CA TRP A 169 -4.75 -18.42 13.86
C TRP A 169 -3.61 -17.70 13.15
N ALA A 170 -2.78 -18.41 12.39
CA ALA A 170 -1.69 -17.81 11.62
C ALA A 170 -2.24 -16.78 10.61
N LYS A 171 -3.30 -17.14 9.86
CA LYS A 171 -3.98 -16.23 8.93
C LYS A 171 -4.58 -15.03 9.66
N PHE A 172 -5.21 -15.22 10.81
CA PHE A 172 -5.74 -14.11 11.62
C PHE A 172 -4.65 -13.13 12.04
N PHE A 173 -3.49 -13.61 12.50
CA PHE A 173 -2.36 -12.75 12.85
C PHE A 173 -1.80 -11.98 11.66
N ILE A 174 -1.74 -12.60 10.48
CA ILE A 174 -1.32 -11.94 9.24
C ILE A 174 -2.33 -10.86 8.84
N ILE A 175 -3.64 -11.15 8.90
CA ILE A 175 -4.70 -10.17 8.63
C ILE A 175 -4.60 -8.99 9.59
N ALA A 176 -4.37 -9.24 10.88
CA ALA A 176 -4.21 -8.18 11.88
C ALA A 176 -2.98 -7.29 11.60
N GLN A 177 -1.87 -7.88 11.15
CA GLN A 177 -0.68 -7.13 10.73
C GLN A 177 -0.94 -6.28 9.48
N LEU A 178 -1.60 -6.84 8.46
CA LEU A 178 -2.00 -6.10 7.26
C LEU A 178 -2.96 -4.96 7.56
N PHE A 179 -3.91 -5.21 8.47
CA PHE A 179 -4.82 -4.18 8.96
C PHE A 179 -4.06 -3.06 9.64
N GLY A 180 -3.17 -3.39 10.58
CA GLY A 180 -2.34 -2.41 11.28
C GLY A 180 -1.47 -1.60 10.33
N GLY A 181 -0.86 -2.25 9.34
CA GLY A 181 -0.06 -1.60 8.31
C GLY A 181 -0.84 -0.63 7.45
N SER A 182 -1.95 -1.09 6.85
CA SER A 182 -2.80 -0.26 5.99
C SER A 182 -3.46 0.87 6.76
N TYR A 183 -3.81 0.64 8.02
CA TYR A 183 -4.34 1.65 8.91
C TYR A 183 -3.29 2.73 9.24
N LEU A 184 -2.03 2.34 9.43
CA LEU A 184 -0.92 3.27 9.61
C LEU A 184 -0.72 4.14 8.36
N VAL A 185 -0.76 3.55 7.15
CA VAL A 185 -0.71 4.30 5.88
C VAL A 185 -1.84 5.32 5.79
N PHE A 186 -3.05 4.93 6.18
CA PHE A 186 -4.20 5.84 6.23
C PHE A 186 -3.96 7.03 7.19
N LEU A 187 -3.38 6.79 8.37
CA LEU A 187 -3.01 7.87 9.29
C LEU A 187 -1.91 8.76 8.71
N MET A 188 -0.91 8.19 8.02
CA MET A 188 0.14 8.96 7.35
C MET A 188 -0.41 9.84 6.23
N ASP A 189 -1.38 9.34 5.46
CA ASP A 189 -2.08 10.14 4.44
C ASP A 189 -2.84 11.30 5.08
N GLU A 190 -3.51 11.09 6.21
CA GLU A 190 -4.16 12.17 6.95
C GLU A 190 -3.17 13.23 7.45
N VAL A 191 -2.01 12.81 7.95
CA VAL A 191 -0.96 13.73 8.41
C VAL A 191 -0.45 14.56 7.24
N VAL A 192 -0.12 13.96 6.11
CA VAL A 192 0.39 14.70 4.93
C VAL A 192 -0.68 15.62 4.36
N SER A 193 -1.93 15.15 4.27
CA SER A 193 -3.04 15.94 3.72
C SER A 193 -3.41 17.16 4.58
N LYS A 194 -3.11 17.14 5.88
CA LYS A 194 -3.41 18.26 6.81
C LYS A 194 -2.20 19.13 7.13
N TRP A 195 -1.03 18.52 7.30
CA TRP A 195 0.20 19.19 7.77
C TRP A 195 1.29 19.29 6.70
N GLY A 196 1.21 18.47 5.65
CA GLY A 196 2.20 18.41 4.57
C GLY A 196 1.86 19.29 3.37
N ILE A 197 2.41 18.90 2.22
CA ILE A 197 2.20 19.53 0.92
C ILE A 197 1.54 18.49 0.01
N GLY A 198 0.34 18.79 -0.48
CA GLY A 198 -0.42 17.88 -1.34
C GLY A 198 -1.13 16.77 -0.55
N SER A 199 -1.35 15.62 -1.20
CA SER A 199 -1.97 14.43 -0.60
C SER A 199 -0.90 13.37 -0.33
N GLY A 200 -1.06 12.60 0.76
CA GLY A 200 -0.18 11.48 1.06
C GLY A 200 -0.22 10.41 -0.04
N ILE A 201 -1.39 10.15 -0.62
CA ILE A 201 -1.55 9.25 -1.78
C ILE A 201 -0.57 9.62 -2.91
N SER A 202 -0.56 10.88 -3.35
CA SER A 202 0.35 11.34 -4.42
C SER A 202 1.82 11.23 -4.03
N LEU A 203 2.15 11.48 -2.75
CA LEU A 203 3.51 11.39 -2.25
C LEU A 203 4.01 9.94 -2.27
N PHE A 204 3.19 8.98 -1.86
CA PHE A 204 3.56 7.56 -1.85
C PHE A 204 3.72 6.99 -3.26
N ILE A 205 2.84 7.37 -4.20
CA ILE A 205 2.97 6.98 -5.61
C ILE A 205 4.28 7.55 -6.19
N ALA A 206 4.52 8.85 -6.02
CA ALA A 206 5.73 9.49 -6.52
C ALA A 206 7.00 8.88 -5.91
N GLY A 207 7.00 8.61 -4.61
CA GLY A 207 8.09 7.95 -3.90
C GLY A 207 8.35 6.52 -4.40
N GLY A 208 7.29 5.73 -4.59
CA GLY A 208 7.37 4.36 -5.12
C GLY A 208 7.91 4.31 -6.54
N VAL A 209 7.36 5.14 -7.45
CA VAL A 209 7.83 5.23 -8.84
C VAL A 209 9.27 5.73 -8.90
N ALA A 210 9.62 6.77 -8.13
CA ALA A 210 11.00 7.27 -8.09
C ALA A 210 11.99 6.21 -7.57
N GLN A 211 11.61 5.45 -6.53
CA GLN A 211 12.44 4.35 -6.01
C GLN A 211 12.64 3.26 -7.07
N GLN A 212 11.59 2.87 -7.79
CA GLN A 212 11.69 1.84 -8.83
C GLN A 212 12.54 2.29 -10.01
N ILE A 213 12.40 3.54 -10.47
CA ILE A 213 13.25 4.09 -11.54
C ILE A 213 14.70 4.12 -11.08
N PHE A 214 14.96 4.60 -9.85
CA PHE A 214 16.32 4.72 -9.32
C PHE A 214 16.97 3.34 -9.14
N THR A 215 16.29 2.42 -8.45
CA THR A 215 16.77 1.05 -8.22
C THR A 215 16.91 0.31 -9.54
N GLY A 216 15.92 0.42 -10.41
CA GLY A 216 15.98 -0.15 -11.74
C GLY A 216 17.19 0.37 -12.53
N THR A 217 17.50 1.65 -12.47
CA THR A 217 18.60 2.20 -13.28
C THR A 217 19.98 1.87 -12.69
N PHE A 218 20.12 1.92 -11.36
CA PHE A 218 21.40 1.88 -10.65
C PHE A 218 21.65 0.63 -9.80
N ASN A 219 20.87 -0.44 -9.93
CA ASN A 219 21.14 -1.66 -9.17
C ASN A 219 22.37 -2.43 -9.69
N PHE A 220 23.39 -2.55 -8.86
CA PHE A 220 24.62 -3.29 -9.15
C PHE A 220 24.56 -4.77 -8.74
N GLU A 221 23.53 -5.19 -8.01
CA GLU A 221 23.36 -6.57 -7.55
C GLU A 221 23.02 -7.50 -8.72
N PRO A 222 23.52 -8.75 -8.75
CA PRO A 222 23.23 -9.67 -9.82
C PRO A 222 21.74 -10.07 -9.86
N ALA A 223 21.23 -10.22 -11.08
CA ALA A 223 19.84 -10.57 -11.34
C ALA A 223 19.42 -11.94 -10.78
N ASN A 224 20.35 -12.91 -10.74
CA ASN A 224 20.10 -14.29 -10.35
C ASN A 224 21.24 -14.78 -9.46
N ALA A 225 20.92 -15.60 -8.46
CA ALA A 225 21.91 -16.27 -7.62
C ALA A 225 22.85 -17.13 -8.49
N GLY A 226 24.14 -16.75 -8.55
CA GLY A 226 25.15 -17.40 -9.37
C GLY A 226 25.45 -16.74 -10.73
N SER A 227 24.71 -15.70 -11.12
CA SER A 227 25.06 -14.84 -12.25
C SER A 227 25.93 -13.67 -11.81
N ARG A 228 26.79 -13.16 -12.69
CA ARG A 228 27.53 -11.89 -12.48
C ARG A 228 26.88 -10.70 -13.18
N ILE A 229 25.75 -10.92 -13.86
CA ILE A 229 25.06 -9.89 -14.65
C ILE A 229 24.26 -9.00 -13.69
N PRO A 230 24.58 -7.70 -13.59
CA PRO A 230 23.84 -6.77 -12.75
C PRO A 230 22.38 -6.63 -13.21
N ALA A 231 21.47 -6.39 -12.26
CA ALA A 231 20.06 -6.21 -12.53
C ALA A 231 19.71 -4.81 -13.08
N GLY A 232 20.53 -3.80 -12.78
CA GLY A 232 20.26 -2.42 -13.16
C GLY A 232 20.60 -2.12 -14.62
N ALA A 233 19.84 -1.23 -15.26
CA ALA A 233 19.98 -0.96 -16.70
C ALA A 233 21.38 -0.47 -17.08
N ILE A 234 21.93 0.49 -16.32
CA ILE A 234 23.26 1.05 -16.61
C ILE A 234 24.36 0.02 -16.30
N PRO A 235 24.42 -0.58 -15.09
CA PRO A 235 25.44 -1.58 -14.77
C PRO A 235 25.39 -2.81 -15.69
N LYS A 236 24.19 -3.26 -16.07
CA LYS A 236 23.98 -4.34 -17.05
C LYS A 236 24.59 -3.96 -18.39
N THR A 237 24.28 -2.79 -18.92
CA THR A 237 24.83 -2.31 -20.21
C THR A 237 26.36 -2.25 -20.18
N VAL A 238 26.94 -1.71 -19.11
CA VAL A 238 28.40 -1.66 -18.95
C VAL A 238 29.00 -3.06 -18.90
N TYR A 239 28.41 -3.98 -18.12
CA TYR A 239 28.87 -5.36 -18.02
C TYR A 239 28.77 -6.11 -19.36
N TYR A 240 27.68 -5.96 -20.10
CA TYR A 240 27.51 -6.58 -21.41
C TYR A 240 28.53 -6.04 -22.43
N LEU A 241 28.85 -4.75 -22.41
CA LEU A 241 29.84 -4.13 -23.28
C LEU A 241 31.29 -4.52 -22.94
N GLN A 242 31.58 -4.79 -21.66
CA GLN A 242 32.94 -5.12 -21.20
C GLN A 242 33.25 -6.62 -21.28
N ASN A 243 32.25 -7.49 -21.12
CA ASN A 243 32.48 -8.92 -20.91
C ASN A 243 32.02 -9.83 -22.06
N PHE A 244 31.24 -9.34 -23.03
CA PHE A 244 30.75 -10.15 -24.16
C PHE A 244 31.35 -9.71 -25.50
N SER A 245 31.62 -10.68 -26.38
CA SER A 245 32.09 -10.41 -27.74
C SER A 245 30.94 -10.01 -28.68
N ALA A 246 31.27 -9.31 -29.78
CA ALA A 246 30.27 -8.82 -30.74
C ALA A 246 29.36 -9.93 -31.33
N SER A 247 29.85 -11.17 -31.41
CA SER A 247 29.07 -12.34 -31.85
C SER A 247 28.07 -12.84 -30.81
N GLN A 248 28.33 -12.65 -29.52
CA GLN A 248 27.41 -13.02 -28.43
C GLN A 248 26.34 -11.94 -28.19
N LEU A 249 26.69 -10.67 -28.42
CA LEU A 249 25.73 -9.57 -28.41
C LEU A 249 24.69 -9.70 -29.54
N ALA A 250 25.11 -10.13 -30.73
CA ALA A 250 24.23 -10.37 -31.88
C ALA A 250 23.32 -11.62 -31.71
N ASN A 251 23.74 -12.62 -30.92
CA ASN A 251 22.97 -13.83 -30.61
C ASN A 251 22.13 -13.65 -29.32
N GLY A 252 21.31 -12.60 -29.25
CA GLY A 252 20.35 -12.41 -28.16
C GLY A 252 20.84 -11.58 -26.96
N GLY A 253 22.10 -11.12 -26.95
CA GLY A 253 22.59 -10.20 -25.91
C GLY A 253 21.89 -8.83 -25.95
N ILE A 254 21.54 -8.33 -27.15
CA ILE A 254 20.74 -7.11 -27.32
C ILE A 254 19.29 -7.32 -26.86
N GLU A 255 18.73 -8.52 -27.10
CA GLU A 255 17.39 -8.88 -26.63
C GLU A 255 17.33 -9.01 -25.11
N GLN A 256 18.38 -9.57 -24.49
CA GLN A 256 18.52 -9.59 -23.03
C GLN A 256 18.74 -8.22 -22.42
N LEU A 257 19.41 -7.31 -23.13
CA LEU A 257 19.63 -5.94 -22.69
C LEU A 257 18.34 -5.11 -22.75
N LEU A 258 17.59 -5.21 -23.85
CA LEU A 258 16.47 -4.32 -24.17
C LEU A 258 15.08 -4.89 -23.87
N VAL A 259 14.90 -6.21 -23.78
CA VAL A 259 13.56 -6.84 -23.70
C VAL A 259 13.44 -7.81 -22.54
N GLN A 260 14.45 -8.63 -22.24
CA GLN A 260 14.30 -9.66 -21.21
C GLN A 260 14.49 -9.14 -19.77
N PRO A 261 13.69 -9.65 -18.81
CA PRO A 261 13.87 -9.40 -17.38
C PRO A 261 15.28 -9.80 -16.88
N PRO A 262 15.87 -9.06 -15.93
CA PRO A 262 15.40 -7.78 -15.40
C PRO A 262 15.71 -6.66 -16.39
N ASN A 263 14.66 -6.05 -16.94
CA ASN A 263 14.75 -4.78 -17.65
C ASN A 263 13.95 -3.74 -16.86
N PRO A 264 14.63 -2.80 -16.20
CA PRO A 264 14.03 -1.70 -15.44
C PRO A 264 13.00 -0.86 -16.17
N LEU A 265 13.07 -0.78 -17.50
CA LEU A 265 12.19 0.03 -18.33
C LEU A 265 10.90 -0.70 -18.74
N ILE A 266 10.87 -2.03 -18.62
CA ILE A 266 9.73 -2.89 -18.97
C ILE A 266 9.11 -3.53 -17.73
N ALA A 267 9.86 -3.63 -16.62
CA ALA A 267 9.41 -4.16 -15.34
C ALA A 267 8.78 -3.11 -14.40
N LEU A 268 8.35 -1.97 -14.95
CA LEU A 268 7.63 -0.91 -14.25
C LEU A 268 6.12 -1.22 -14.23
#